data_AF-A0A7D9K4D6-F1
#
_entry.id   AF-A0A7D9K4D6-F1
#
_cell.length_a   1.000
_cell.length_b   1.000
_cell.length_c   1.000
_cell.angle_alpha   90.00
_cell.angle_beta   90.00
_cell.angle_gamma   90.00
#
_symmetry.space_group_name_H-M   'P 1'
#
loop_
_entity.id
_entity.type
_entity.pdbx_description
1 polymer ?
#
loop_
_entity_poly.entity_id
_entity_poly.type
_entity_poly.pdbx_seq_one_letter_code
_entity_poly.pdbx_strand_id
1 'polypeptide(L)'
;DKKLVLGDNSIEVFSKKFIIPETQVIEAVKHIQENAVAANLRNEERKKRTKEKREKKFADYDWKALIEEGKLSDLHVYELDKYLKAYKLPLNKRTKKDKIKMIISHFNKNVYCEGVVVADEVPSSENDSDSENELLELNETWPSDSDFNNTDSTDADEAEQA
;
A
#
# COMPACT_ATOMS: atom_id res chain seq x y z
N ASP A 1 0.54 22.82 7.92
CA ASP A 1 -0.04 23.77 6.96
C ASP A 1 0.56 25.16 7.16
N LYS A 2 1.25 25.68 6.15
CA LYS A 2 1.79 27.04 6.17
C LYS A 2 0.65 28.00 5.79
N LYS A 3 0.02 28.64 6.77
CA LYS A 3 -0.95 29.70 6.52
C LYS A 3 -0.19 30.92 6.00
N LEU A 4 -0.51 31.39 4.80
CA LEU A 4 -0.02 32.66 4.31
C LEU A 4 -0.70 33.76 5.14
N VAL A 5 0.02 34.26 6.13
CA VAL A 5 -0.40 35.42 6.91
C VAL A 5 0.18 36.64 6.19
N LEU A 6 -0.68 37.41 5.54
CA LEU A 6 -0.28 38.71 5.03
C LEU A 6 -0.21 39.67 6.21
N GLY A 7 0.97 40.17 6.52
CA GLY A 7 1.11 41.34 7.40
C GLY A 7 0.64 42.60 6.68
N ASP A 8 0.29 43.63 7.43
CA ASP A 8 -0.09 44.93 6.86
C ASP A 8 1.03 45.41 5.90
N ASN A 9 0.65 45.75 4.67
CA ASN A 9 1.51 46.21 3.55
C ASN A 9 2.33 45.12 2.80
N SER A 10 2.14 43.83 3.08
CA SER A 10 2.89 42.75 2.41
C SER A 10 2.67 42.69 0.89
N ILE A 11 1.42 42.93 0.44
CA ILE A 11 1.05 42.89 -0.98
C ILE A 11 1.70 44.02 -1.74
N GLU A 12 1.67 45.23 -1.19
CA GLU A 12 2.23 46.43 -1.78
C GLU A 12 3.75 46.30 -1.95
N VAL A 13 4.45 45.78 -0.93
CA VAL A 13 5.90 45.51 -1.00
C VAL A 13 6.23 44.47 -2.07
N PHE A 14 5.47 43.39 -2.15
CA PHE A 14 5.66 42.35 -3.16
C PHE A 14 5.39 42.88 -4.58
N SER A 15 4.28 43.59 -4.75
CA SER A 15 3.88 44.23 -6.01
C SER A 15 4.96 45.17 -6.52
N LYS A 16 5.48 46.06 -5.65
CA LYS A 16 6.55 47.00 -6.00
C LYS A 16 7.88 46.30 -6.31
N LYS A 17 8.25 45.28 -5.53
CA LYS A 17 9.52 44.55 -5.73
C LYS A 17 9.55 43.80 -7.06
N PHE A 18 8.44 43.20 -7.45
CA PHE A 18 8.36 42.37 -8.66
C PHE A 18 7.71 43.10 -9.85
N ILE A 19 7.29 44.35 -9.68
CA ILE A 19 6.61 45.15 -10.72
C ILE A 19 5.36 44.41 -11.24
N ILE A 20 4.61 43.79 -10.32
CA ILE A 20 3.38 43.03 -10.61
C ILE A 20 2.20 43.83 -10.04
N PRO A 21 1.08 44.01 -10.75
CA PRO A 21 -0.10 44.66 -10.20
C PRO A 21 -0.59 43.98 -8.92
N GLU A 22 -0.93 44.76 -7.88
CA GLU A 22 -1.43 44.23 -6.60
C GLU A 22 -2.64 43.30 -6.79
N THR A 23 -3.49 43.59 -7.77
CA THR A 23 -4.66 42.75 -8.12
C THR A 23 -4.27 41.32 -8.47
N GLN A 24 -3.19 41.13 -9.25
CA GLN A 24 -2.69 39.80 -9.61
C GLN A 24 -2.07 39.09 -8.41
N VAL A 25 -1.40 39.83 -7.53
CA VAL A 25 -0.82 39.28 -6.29
C VAL A 25 -1.95 38.79 -5.36
N ILE A 26 -3.01 39.57 -5.20
CA ILE A 26 -4.19 39.21 -4.40
C ILE A 26 -4.87 37.97 -4.98
N GLU A 27 -5.10 37.95 -6.30
CA GLU A 27 -5.73 36.82 -6.97
C GLU A 27 -4.88 35.54 -6.84
N ALA A 28 -3.57 35.64 -7.02
CA ALA A 28 -2.66 34.52 -6.86
C ALA A 28 -2.67 33.98 -5.42
N VAL A 29 -2.61 34.85 -4.41
CA VAL A 29 -2.68 34.44 -3.00
C VAL A 29 -4.01 33.75 -2.70
N LYS A 30 -5.11 34.31 -3.19
CA LYS A 30 -6.45 33.71 -3.05
C LYS A 30 -6.49 32.30 -3.66
N HIS A 31 -6.03 32.15 -4.90
CA HIS A 31 -6.01 30.85 -5.58
C HIS A 31 -5.12 29.82 -4.85
N ILE A 32 -3.95 30.23 -4.35
CA ILE A 32 -3.08 29.34 -3.55
C ILE A 32 -3.81 28.90 -2.27
N GLN A 33 -4.53 29.81 -1.61
CA GLN A 33 -5.28 29.49 -0.40
C GLN A 33 -6.45 28.55 -0.69
N GLU A 34 -7.20 28.76 -1.76
CA GLU A 34 -8.27 27.86 -2.21
C GLU A 34 -7.73 26.47 -2.53
N ASN A 35 -6.59 26.38 -3.21
CA ASN A 35 -5.92 25.11 -3.49
C ASN A 35 -5.47 24.39 -2.23
N ALA A 36 -4.95 25.12 -1.24
CA ALA A 36 -4.57 24.55 0.05
C ALA A 36 -5.79 23.98 0.79
N VAL A 37 -6.93 24.69 0.79
CA VAL A 37 -8.19 24.21 1.37
C VAL A 37 -8.67 22.94 0.66
N ALA A 38 -8.71 22.94 -0.67
CA ALA A 38 -9.12 21.78 -1.45
C ALA A 38 -8.18 20.58 -1.26
N ALA A 39 -6.87 20.81 -1.15
CA ALA A 39 -5.89 19.77 -0.84
C ALA A 39 -6.11 19.17 0.55
N ASN A 40 -6.42 20.00 1.56
CA ASN A 40 -6.70 19.53 2.90
C ASN A 40 -7.99 18.68 2.93
N LEU A 41 -9.05 19.13 2.28
CA LEU A 41 -10.31 18.37 2.19
C LEU A 41 -10.10 16.96 1.58
N ARG A 42 -9.34 16.87 0.48
CA ARG A 42 -8.96 15.58 -0.12
C ARG A 42 -8.16 14.70 0.83
N ASN A 43 -7.26 15.29 1.62
CA ASN A 43 -6.47 14.56 2.60
C ASN A 43 -7.32 14.01 3.75
N GLU A 44 -8.24 14.83 4.28
CA GLU A 44 -9.21 14.41 5.30
C GLU A 44 -10.11 13.28 4.81
N GLU A 45 -10.59 13.36 3.57
CA GLU A 45 -11.40 12.30 2.97
C GLU A 45 -10.59 10.98 2.84
N ARG A 46 -9.34 11.05 2.38
CA ARG A 46 -8.45 9.86 2.31
C ARG A 46 -8.20 9.25 3.68
N LYS A 47 -7.97 10.09 4.70
CA LYS A 47 -7.81 9.65 6.10
C LYS A 47 -9.06 8.96 6.60
N LYS A 48 -10.25 9.53 6.35
CA LYS A 48 -11.53 8.95 6.69
C LYS A 48 -11.73 7.58 6.03
N ARG A 49 -11.57 7.47 4.71
CA ARG A 49 -11.66 6.19 3.98
C ARG A 49 -10.68 5.15 4.50
N THR A 50 -9.45 5.56 4.84
CA THR A 50 -8.44 4.65 5.42
C THR A 50 -8.84 4.17 6.82
N LYS A 51 -9.38 5.07 7.64
CA LYS A 51 -9.90 4.73 8.97
C LYS A 51 -11.06 3.74 8.87
N GLU A 52 -12.03 4.00 8.00
CA GLU A 52 -13.15 3.09 7.73
C GLU A 52 -12.67 1.69 7.33
N LYS A 53 -11.70 1.59 6.41
CA LYS A 53 -11.12 0.28 6.01
C LYS A 53 -10.42 -0.44 7.18
N ARG A 54 -9.77 0.30 8.08
CA ARG A 54 -9.13 -0.27 9.28
C ARG A 54 -10.15 -0.77 10.30
N GLU A 55 -11.28 -0.08 10.40
CA GLU A 55 -12.38 -0.43 11.32
C GLU A 55 -13.20 -1.64 10.86
N LYS A 56 -13.22 -1.92 9.54
CA LYS A 56 -13.85 -3.14 9.01
C LYS A 56 -13.32 -4.37 9.74
N LYS A 57 -14.20 -5.26 10.15
CA LYS A 57 -13.89 -6.55 10.77
C LYS A 57 -13.91 -7.65 9.71
N PHE A 58 -13.55 -8.86 10.12
CA PHE A 58 -13.64 -10.04 9.27
C PHE A 58 -15.02 -10.19 8.61
N ALA A 59 -16.11 -10.01 9.37
CA ALA A 59 -17.48 -10.19 8.88
C ALA A 59 -17.95 -9.14 7.86
N ASP A 60 -17.23 -8.01 7.72
CA ASP A 60 -17.61 -6.94 6.79
C ASP A 60 -17.11 -7.19 5.35
N TYR A 61 -16.44 -8.32 5.12
CA TYR A 61 -15.95 -8.73 3.80
C TYR A 61 -16.68 -9.99 3.36
N ASP A 62 -17.12 -9.98 2.10
CA ASP A 62 -17.54 -11.20 1.41
C ASP A 62 -16.29 -11.97 0.94
N TRP A 63 -15.71 -12.75 1.86
CA TRP A 63 -14.49 -13.50 1.58
C TRP A 63 -14.67 -14.53 0.47
N LYS A 64 -15.88 -15.07 0.30
CA LYS A 64 -16.18 -16.02 -0.76
C LYS A 64 -16.10 -15.33 -2.12
N ALA A 65 -16.82 -14.22 -2.30
CA ALA A 65 -16.75 -13.45 -3.55
C ALA A 65 -15.32 -12.96 -3.84
N LEU A 66 -14.60 -12.48 -2.82
CA LEU A 66 -13.21 -12.03 -2.98
C LEU A 66 -12.26 -13.15 -3.46
N ILE A 67 -12.50 -14.39 -3.04
CA ILE A 67 -11.70 -15.55 -3.45
C ILE A 67 -12.07 -15.99 -4.85
N GLU A 68 -13.37 -16.16 -5.13
CA GLU A 68 -13.89 -16.61 -6.42
C GLU A 68 -13.57 -15.64 -7.56
N GLU A 69 -13.65 -14.33 -7.29
CA GLU A 69 -13.33 -13.28 -8.25
C GLU A 69 -11.82 -12.96 -8.33
N GLY A 70 -10.98 -13.60 -7.51
CA GLY A 70 -9.53 -13.36 -7.48
C GLY A 70 -9.12 -11.98 -6.95
N LYS A 71 -10.00 -11.27 -6.23
CA LYS A 71 -9.78 -9.89 -5.76
C LYS A 71 -9.04 -9.78 -4.43
N LEU A 72 -8.51 -10.88 -3.90
CA LEU A 72 -7.66 -10.86 -2.70
C LEU A 72 -6.39 -10.01 -2.87
N SER A 73 -5.92 -9.81 -4.10
CA SER A 73 -4.79 -8.91 -4.42
C SER A 73 -5.08 -7.44 -4.10
N ASP A 74 -6.34 -7.05 -4.06
CA ASP A 74 -6.74 -5.64 -3.93
C ASP A 74 -6.80 -5.21 -2.45
N LEU A 75 -6.95 -6.19 -1.55
CA LEU A 75 -6.90 -5.96 -0.12
C LEU A 75 -5.48 -5.64 0.34
N HIS A 76 -5.36 -4.79 1.36
CA HIS A 76 -4.09 -4.59 2.05
C HIS A 76 -3.75 -5.78 2.95
N VAL A 77 -2.45 -5.92 3.29
CA VAL A 77 -1.95 -7.01 4.15
C VAL A 77 -2.69 -7.06 5.49
N TYR A 78 -2.96 -5.90 6.10
CA TYR A 78 -3.69 -5.83 7.37
C TYR A 78 -5.15 -6.28 7.25
N GLU A 79 -5.75 -6.23 6.06
CA GLU A 79 -7.10 -6.74 5.81
C GLU A 79 -7.06 -8.25 5.64
N LEU A 80 -6.10 -8.78 4.87
CA LEU A 80 -5.87 -10.24 4.76
C LEU A 80 -5.60 -10.88 6.14
N ASP A 81 -4.89 -10.18 7.02
CA ASP A 81 -4.63 -10.61 8.39
C ASP A 81 -5.92 -10.79 9.21
N LYS A 82 -7.03 -10.14 8.84
CA LYS A 82 -8.34 -10.33 9.51
C LYS A 82 -8.86 -11.75 9.26
N TYR A 83 -8.72 -12.29 8.05
CA TYR A 83 -9.06 -13.68 7.74
C TYR A 83 -8.19 -14.64 8.53
N LEU A 84 -6.86 -14.41 8.51
CA LEU A 84 -5.93 -15.29 9.20
C LEU A 84 -6.21 -15.34 10.71
N LYS A 85 -6.50 -14.20 11.33
CA LYS A 85 -6.87 -14.13 12.75
C LYS A 85 -8.19 -14.86 13.03
N ALA A 86 -9.20 -14.69 12.18
CA ALA A 86 -10.51 -15.30 12.37
C ALA A 86 -10.43 -16.84 12.41
N TYR A 87 -9.61 -17.43 11.54
CA TYR A 87 -9.41 -18.88 11.47
C TYR A 87 -8.17 -19.38 12.21
N LYS A 88 -7.56 -18.53 13.07
CA LYS A 88 -6.35 -18.86 13.85
C LYS A 88 -5.19 -19.41 12.99
N LEU A 89 -5.10 -18.95 11.74
CA LEU A 89 -4.02 -19.30 10.83
C LEU A 89 -2.73 -18.53 11.20
N PRO A 90 -1.55 -19.02 10.80
CA PRO A 90 -0.29 -18.35 11.09
C PRO A 90 -0.24 -16.92 10.53
N LEU A 91 0.05 -15.94 11.38
CA LEU A 91 0.26 -14.53 11.04
C LEU A 91 1.74 -14.17 10.75
N ASN A 92 2.57 -15.19 10.50
CA ASN A 92 4.00 -15.04 10.25
C ASN A 92 4.30 -13.96 9.19
N LYS A 93 5.54 -13.44 9.21
CA LYS A 93 6.07 -12.41 8.30
C LYS A 93 6.20 -12.91 6.84
N ARG A 94 5.16 -13.54 6.33
CA ARG A 94 5.01 -14.02 4.97
C ARG A 94 4.68 -12.87 4.04
N THR A 95 5.05 -13.02 2.77
CA THR A 95 4.73 -12.01 1.75
C THR A 95 3.22 -11.95 1.54
N LYS A 96 2.73 -10.84 0.97
CA LYS A 96 1.30 -10.70 0.64
C LYS A 96 0.79 -11.87 -0.22
N LYS A 97 1.59 -12.29 -1.21
CA LYS A 97 1.26 -13.41 -2.10
C LYS A 97 1.08 -14.72 -1.33
N ASP A 98 1.96 -15.01 -0.37
CA ASP A 98 1.87 -16.21 0.45
C ASP A 98 0.63 -16.22 1.34
N LYS A 99 0.27 -15.06 1.91
CA LYS A 99 -0.97 -14.92 2.69
C LYS A 99 -2.20 -15.19 1.82
N ILE A 100 -2.22 -14.68 0.59
CA ILE A 100 -3.30 -14.96 -0.37
C ILE A 100 -3.38 -16.46 -0.68
N LYS A 101 -2.26 -17.11 -1.01
CA LYS A 101 -2.21 -18.57 -1.26
C LYS A 101 -2.74 -19.37 -0.07
N MET A 102 -2.38 -18.97 1.14
CA MET A 102 -2.83 -19.63 2.38
C MET A 102 -4.33 -19.48 2.59
N ILE A 103 -4.89 -18.28 2.36
CA ILE A 103 -6.33 -18.02 2.45
C ILE A 103 -7.10 -18.88 1.44
N ILE A 104 -6.65 -18.89 0.18
CA ILE A 104 -7.29 -19.69 -0.89
C ILE A 104 -7.23 -21.18 -0.55
N SER A 105 -6.06 -21.68 -0.13
CA SER A 105 -5.90 -23.09 0.24
C SER A 105 -6.80 -23.49 1.40
N HIS A 106 -6.87 -22.67 2.44
CA HIS A 106 -7.73 -22.91 3.59
C HIS A 106 -9.22 -22.86 3.21
N PHE A 107 -9.64 -21.87 2.43
CA PHE A 107 -11.02 -21.75 1.97
C PHE A 107 -11.45 -22.97 1.16
N ASN A 108 -10.65 -23.37 0.18
CA ASN A 108 -10.96 -24.53 -0.65
C ASN A 108 -11.05 -25.81 0.20
N LYS A 109 -10.09 -26.03 1.11
CA LYS A 109 -10.14 -27.19 2.01
C LYS A 109 -11.43 -27.23 2.84
N ASN A 110 -11.88 -26.09 3.38
CA ASN A 110 -13.11 -26.07 4.16
C ASN A 110 -14.36 -26.31 3.30
N VAL A 111 -14.40 -25.76 2.08
CA VAL A 111 -15.52 -26.01 1.14
C VAL A 111 -15.61 -27.48 0.73
N TYR A 112 -14.47 -28.15 0.52
CA TYR A 112 -14.44 -29.58 0.16
C TYR A 112 -14.58 -30.53 1.36
N CYS A 113 -14.33 -30.07 2.59
CA CYS A 113 -14.51 -30.86 3.82
C CYS A 113 -15.91 -30.74 4.45
N GLU A 114 -16.62 -29.62 4.25
CA GLU A 114 -18.00 -29.44 4.74
C GLU A 114 -19.03 -30.31 3.98
N GLY A 115 -18.60 -30.99 2.91
CA GLY A 115 -19.37 -32.01 2.18
C GLY A 115 -19.12 -33.46 2.59
N VAL A 116 -18.31 -33.73 3.63
CA VAL A 116 -17.97 -35.09 4.05
C VAL A 116 -18.26 -35.26 5.54
N VAL A 117 -19.50 -35.61 5.87
CA VAL A 117 -19.80 -36.37 7.08
C VAL A 117 -19.33 -37.81 6.85
N VAL A 118 -18.14 -38.17 7.34
CA VAL A 118 -17.89 -39.56 7.72
C VAL A 118 -17.57 -39.59 9.20
N ALA A 119 -18.45 -40.24 9.93
CA ALA A 119 -18.23 -40.66 11.30
C ALA A 119 -17.16 -41.76 11.36
N ASP A 120 -16.60 -41.89 12.55
CA ASP A 120 -15.82 -42.98 13.12
C ASP A 120 -14.34 -43.19 12.72
N GLU A 121 -13.53 -42.90 13.75
CA GLU A 121 -12.46 -43.70 14.35
C GLU A 121 -11.21 -44.10 13.53
N VAL A 122 -10.07 -43.69 14.10
CA VAL A 122 -8.67 -43.99 13.76
C VAL A 122 -8.37 -45.50 13.91
N PRO A 123 -7.37 -46.09 13.21
CA PRO A 123 -5.97 -45.84 13.58
C PRO A 123 -4.94 -45.82 12.42
N SER A 124 -3.89 -45.03 12.66
CA SER A 124 -2.48 -45.22 12.32
C SER A 124 -2.10 -46.29 11.29
N SER A 125 -1.48 -45.88 10.17
CA SER A 125 -0.44 -46.69 9.52
C SER A 125 0.67 -45.78 9.03
N GLU A 126 1.86 -46.02 9.59
CA GLU A 126 3.15 -45.54 9.15
C GLU A 126 3.33 -45.88 7.66
N ASN A 127 3.72 -44.90 6.86
CA ASN A 127 4.24 -45.17 5.52
C ASN A 127 5.40 -44.21 5.28
N ASP A 128 6.59 -44.71 5.58
CA ASP A 128 7.85 -44.19 5.04
C ASP A 128 7.81 -44.35 3.53
N SER A 129 7.98 -43.25 2.81
CA SER A 129 8.35 -43.31 1.39
C SER A 129 9.24 -42.12 1.09
N ASP A 130 10.55 -42.36 1.20
CA ASP A 130 11.59 -41.56 0.61
C ASP A 130 11.32 -41.38 -0.88
N SER A 131 11.42 -40.14 -1.35
CA SER A 131 11.49 -39.82 -2.77
C SER A 131 12.37 -38.60 -2.90
N GLU A 132 13.64 -38.86 -3.19
CA GLU A 132 14.63 -37.86 -3.55
C GLU A 132 14.15 -37.13 -4.81
N ASN A 133 13.85 -35.84 -4.70
CA ASN A 133 13.57 -35.03 -5.88
C ASN A 133 14.81 -34.19 -6.22
N GLU A 134 15.49 -34.73 -7.22
CA GLU A 134 16.58 -34.18 -8.02
C GLU A 134 16.46 -32.66 -8.25
N LEU A 135 17.58 -32.00 -7.98
CA LEU A 135 17.83 -30.58 -8.12
C LEU A 135 18.04 -30.26 -9.62
N LEU A 136 17.07 -29.60 -10.25
CA LEU A 136 17.28 -28.98 -11.57
C LEU A 136 17.44 -27.47 -11.41
N GLU A 137 18.71 -27.05 -11.36
CA GLU A 137 19.15 -25.70 -11.68
C GLU A 137 18.80 -25.40 -13.15
N LEU A 138 17.82 -24.54 -13.37
CA LEU A 138 17.71 -23.82 -14.62
C LEU A 138 17.96 -22.34 -14.35
N ASN A 139 19.19 -21.96 -14.70
CA ASN A 139 19.56 -20.57 -14.94
C ASN A 139 18.60 -20.01 -15.98
N GLU A 140 17.99 -18.87 -15.67
CA GLU A 140 17.60 -17.92 -16.70
C GLU A 140 18.23 -16.58 -16.33
N THR A 141 19.31 -16.30 -17.04
CA THR A 141 20.00 -15.03 -17.07
C THR A 141 19.08 -14.04 -17.78
N TRP A 142 18.41 -13.17 -17.02
CA TRP A 142 17.66 -12.06 -17.61
C TRP A 142 18.61 -10.87 -17.82
N PRO A 143 18.68 -10.30 -19.03
CA PRO A 143 19.54 -9.15 -19.31
C PRO A 143 19.07 -7.95 -18.50
N SER A 144 20.02 -7.37 -17.77
CA SER A 144 19.87 -6.13 -17.03
C SER A 144 19.92 -4.97 -18.02
N ASP A 145 18.77 -4.49 -18.49
CA ASP A 145 18.66 -3.19 -19.17
C ASP A 145 18.78 -2.08 -18.12
N SER A 146 20.02 -1.67 -17.89
CA SER A 146 20.38 -0.47 -17.15
C SER A 146 20.31 0.74 -18.07
N ASP A 147 19.21 1.50 -18.00
CA ASP A 147 19.15 2.88 -18.48
C ASP A 147 18.34 3.73 -17.50
N PHE A 148 19.03 4.30 -16.51
CA PHE A 148 18.59 5.57 -15.93
C PHE A 148 19.82 6.46 -15.75
N ASN A 149 19.96 7.37 -16.72
CA ASN A 149 20.93 8.44 -16.75
C ASN A 149 20.87 9.26 -15.46
N ASN A 150 21.97 9.27 -14.72
CA ASN A 150 22.23 10.29 -13.72
C ASN A 150 23.10 11.36 -14.36
N THR A 151 22.46 12.39 -14.88
CA THR A 151 23.08 13.67 -15.18
C THR A 151 22.43 14.69 -14.26
N ASP A 152 23.17 15.24 -13.30
CA ASP A 152 23.59 16.63 -13.42
C ASP A 152 24.61 16.97 -12.34
N SER A 153 25.63 17.70 -12.80
CA SER A 153 26.71 18.27 -12.04
C SER A 153 26.23 19.43 -11.18
N THR A 154 26.84 19.61 -10.02
CA THR A 154 27.19 20.97 -9.57
C THR A 154 28.58 20.93 -8.94
N ASP A 155 29.52 21.49 -9.67
CA ASP A 155 30.84 21.90 -9.19
C ASP A 155 30.74 22.98 -8.11
N ALA A 156 31.76 22.95 -7.24
CA ALA A 156 32.48 24.06 -6.61
C ALA A 156 31.71 25.24 -6.02
N ASP A 157 31.88 25.43 -4.71
CA ASP A 157 32.54 26.68 -4.27
C ASP A 157 33.44 26.40 -3.06
N GLU A 158 34.73 26.58 -3.30
CA GLU A 158 35.80 26.60 -2.32
C GLU A 158 36.08 28.09 -2.05
N ALA A 159 35.86 28.57 -0.83
CA ALA A 159 36.32 29.88 -0.39
C ALA A 159 36.82 29.79 1.05
N GLU A 160 38.09 29.38 1.13
CA GLU A 160 39.18 29.93 1.95
C GLU A 160 38.85 30.51 3.34
N GLN A 161 39.37 29.83 4.36
CA GLN A 161 39.73 30.41 5.65
C GLN A 161 41.18 30.90 5.57
N ALA A 162 41.39 32.22 5.67
CA ALA A 162 42.52 32.87 6.37
C ALA A 162 42.38 34.41 6.29
#